data_AF-A0A961S1F6-F1
#
_entry.id   AF-A0A961S1F6-F1
#
_cell.length_a   1.000
_cell.length_b   1.000
_cell.length_c   1.000
_cell.angle_alpha   90.00
_cell.angle_beta   90.00
_cell.angle_gamma   90.00
#
_symmetry.space_group_name_H-M   'P 1'
#
loop_
_entity.id
_entity.type
_entity.pdbx_description
1 polymer ?
#
loop_
_entity_poly.entity_id
_entity_poly.type
_entity_poly.pdbx_seq_one_letter_code
_entity_poly.pdbx_strand_id
1 'polypeptide(L)'
;AEGATVAAPQYGAVSAPGKSSERSETAPAPVTPRPASPPPRPEREAPRAEREPNRPERETPRPLPELSREMIGLVQKLNAAARDLVEAVDGNLPRDLERRYSAGEHDVYTRRVFEGRGQRIERSLAERYPDDRLVRGRVDSYVRLFERLLDTMSTSPKGENLVESCLASESGRIYVMLAALAGRIPAQR
;
A
#
# COMPACT_ATOMS: atom_id res chain seq x y z
N ALA A 1 -49.21 15.93 41.43
CA ALA A 1 -48.16 16.89 41.80
C ALA A 1 -46.93 16.61 40.95
N GLU A 2 -46.89 16.96 39.66
CA GLU A 2 -47.04 18.28 38.99
C GLU A 2 -45.83 19.20 39.17
N GLY A 3 -45.36 19.72 38.03
CA GLY A 3 -44.22 20.62 37.86
C GLY A 3 -43.48 20.30 36.54
N ALA A 4 -44.13 20.34 35.38
CA ALA A 4 -44.37 21.53 34.54
C ALA A 4 -43.05 22.19 34.05
N THR A 5 -42.52 21.82 32.88
CA THR A 5 -42.73 22.39 31.51
C THR A 5 -42.03 23.72 31.19
N VAL A 6 -41.31 23.69 30.05
CA VAL A 6 -41.19 24.73 28.99
C VAL A 6 -40.24 25.91 29.22
N ALA A 7 -39.20 26.00 28.37
CA ALA A 7 -39.06 27.02 27.31
C ALA A 7 -37.62 27.12 26.75
N ALA A 8 -37.42 26.65 25.51
CA ALA A 8 -36.58 27.36 24.52
C ALA A 8 -37.45 28.52 23.95
N PRO A 9 -36.96 29.54 23.19
CA PRO A 9 -35.82 29.56 22.26
C PRO A 9 -34.95 30.84 22.41
N GLN A 10 -33.90 31.10 21.64
CA GLN A 10 -33.98 31.89 20.40
C GLN A 10 -32.62 31.95 19.71
N TYR A 11 -32.63 31.52 18.44
CA TYR A 11 -31.60 31.76 17.45
C TYR A 11 -31.65 33.24 17.03
N GLY A 12 -30.50 33.91 17.10
CA GLY A 12 -30.28 35.21 16.47
C GLY A 12 -30.20 35.05 14.95
N ALA A 13 -31.09 35.76 14.28
CA ALA A 13 -31.39 35.74 12.86
C ALA A 13 -30.72 36.91 12.12
N VAL A 14 -30.31 36.65 10.87
CA VAL A 14 -30.41 37.49 9.64
C VAL A 14 -29.59 38.80 9.57
N SER A 15 -29.04 39.31 8.45
CA SER A 15 -29.42 39.35 7.02
C SER A 15 -28.15 39.69 6.19
N ALA A 16 -27.82 39.01 5.07
CA ALA A 16 -28.25 39.23 3.66
C ALA A 16 -27.57 40.46 2.96
N PRO A 17 -27.62 40.66 1.62
CA PRO A 17 -27.57 39.72 0.47
C PRO A 17 -26.68 40.22 -0.73
N GLY A 18 -26.46 39.34 -1.72
CA GLY A 18 -26.14 39.66 -3.11
C GLY A 18 -25.96 38.35 -3.91
N LYS A 19 -26.97 37.79 -4.61
CA LYS A 19 -27.51 38.14 -5.95
C LYS A 19 -26.39 38.39 -6.97
N SER A 20 -26.26 37.77 -8.14
CA SER A 20 -26.96 36.77 -8.97
C SER A 20 -25.88 36.25 -9.98
N SER A 21 -25.96 35.20 -10.80
CA SER A 21 -27.04 34.65 -11.63
C SER A 21 -26.64 33.26 -12.15
N GLU A 22 -27.65 32.40 -12.26
CA GLU A 22 -27.79 31.23 -13.13
C GLU A 22 -27.18 31.41 -14.55
N ARG A 23 -26.48 30.39 -15.08
CA ARG A 23 -26.98 29.25 -15.87
C ARG A 23 -27.60 29.66 -17.22
N SER A 24 -26.97 29.27 -18.32
CA SER A 24 -27.65 28.78 -19.54
C SER A 24 -26.64 28.24 -20.56
N GLU A 25 -26.60 26.93 -20.62
CA GLU A 25 -26.28 26.12 -21.80
C GLU A 25 -27.41 26.31 -22.83
N THR A 26 -27.09 26.53 -24.12
CA THR A 26 -27.91 26.13 -25.28
C THR A 26 -27.09 26.29 -26.57
N ALA A 27 -26.88 25.19 -27.29
CA ALA A 27 -26.37 25.14 -28.66
C ALA A 27 -27.41 25.65 -29.68
N PRO A 28 -27.01 26.06 -30.89
CA PRO A 28 -27.22 25.14 -32.03
C PRO A 28 -26.16 25.25 -33.16
N ALA A 29 -25.95 24.14 -33.88
CA ALA A 29 -25.42 24.08 -35.27
C ALA A 29 -26.64 24.08 -36.25
N PRO A 30 -26.55 24.31 -37.59
CA PRO A 30 -25.48 23.91 -38.54
C PRO A 30 -25.18 24.92 -39.69
N VAL A 31 -24.18 24.65 -40.55
CA VAL A 31 -24.28 24.56 -42.03
C VAL A 31 -22.90 24.32 -42.70
N THR A 32 -22.82 23.24 -43.47
CA THR A 32 -21.80 22.94 -44.50
C THR A 32 -22.17 23.60 -45.85
N PRO A 33 -21.21 23.84 -46.77
CA PRO A 33 -21.05 22.90 -47.90
C PRO A 33 -19.60 22.59 -48.34
N ARG A 34 -19.42 21.35 -48.82
CA ARG A 34 -18.35 20.76 -49.68
C ARG A 34 -18.29 21.43 -51.09
N PRO A 35 -17.42 21.04 -52.06
CA PRO A 35 -16.37 19.99 -52.15
C PRO A 35 -15.00 20.60 -52.60
N ALA A 36 -13.85 19.93 -52.76
CA ALA A 36 -13.56 18.72 -53.52
C ALA A 36 -12.13 18.21 -53.22
N SER A 37 -11.96 16.89 -53.24
CA SER A 37 -10.66 16.22 -53.45
C SER A 37 -10.54 15.86 -54.95
N PRO A 38 -9.31 15.72 -55.51
CA PRO A 38 -8.66 14.40 -55.56
C PRO A 38 -7.11 14.42 -55.36
N PRO A 39 -6.43 13.24 -55.32
CA PRO A 39 -5.08 13.01 -54.75
C PRO A 39 -4.01 12.69 -55.84
N PRO A 40 -2.96 11.88 -55.58
CA PRO A 40 -1.77 12.00 -54.70
C PRO A 40 -0.45 12.05 -55.53
N ARG A 41 0.72 12.29 -54.93
CA ARG A 41 2.00 11.63 -55.33
C ARG A 41 3.15 11.86 -54.32
N PRO A 42 4.11 10.92 -54.25
CA PRO A 42 5.10 10.78 -53.17
C PRO A 42 6.49 11.29 -53.58
N GLU A 43 7.23 11.93 -52.67
CA GLU A 43 8.69 12.13 -52.76
C GLU A 43 9.17 12.60 -51.37
N ARG A 44 9.72 11.68 -50.56
CA ARG A 44 11.16 11.38 -50.38
C ARG A 44 11.90 12.35 -49.45
N GLU A 45 12.48 11.72 -48.42
CA GLU A 45 13.74 12.05 -47.77
C GLU A 45 13.77 13.18 -46.72
N ALA A 46 13.65 12.77 -45.44
CA ALA A 46 14.72 12.94 -44.46
C ALA A 46 14.48 12.02 -43.24
N PRO A 47 15.41 11.10 -42.88
CA PRO A 47 15.27 10.25 -41.72
C PRO A 47 15.47 11.09 -40.46
N ARG A 48 14.39 11.34 -39.72
CA ARG A 48 14.46 12.05 -38.44
C ARG A 48 14.86 11.07 -37.34
N ALA A 49 16.17 11.03 -37.13
CA ALA A 49 16.86 10.75 -35.88
C ALA A 49 16.43 9.44 -35.17
N GLU A 50 17.13 8.37 -35.52
CA GLU A 50 17.61 7.39 -34.55
C GLU A 50 18.22 8.15 -33.35
N ARG A 51 17.43 8.31 -32.29
CA ARG A 51 17.91 8.59 -30.94
C ARG A 51 17.79 7.30 -30.14
N GLU A 52 18.61 6.34 -30.51
CA GLU A 52 19.23 5.45 -29.54
C GLU A 52 20.68 5.90 -29.45
N PRO A 53 21.11 6.45 -28.30
CA PRO A 53 22.17 5.74 -27.61
C PRO A 53 22.09 5.99 -26.10
N ASN A 54 21.40 5.11 -25.37
CA ASN A 54 21.81 4.78 -24.00
C ASN A 54 21.05 3.57 -23.47
N ARG A 55 21.20 2.43 -24.14
CA ARG A 55 21.12 1.16 -23.41
C ARG A 55 22.54 0.94 -22.90
N PRO A 56 22.84 1.10 -21.60
CA PRO A 56 24.08 0.56 -21.10
C PRO A 56 23.97 -0.95 -21.34
N GLU A 57 24.80 -1.40 -22.28
CA GLU A 57 25.29 -2.76 -22.36
C GLU A 57 25.87 -3.08 -20.98
N ARG A 58 25.00 -3.48 -20.05
CA ARG A 58 25.44 -4.00 -18.77
C ARG A 58 25.99 -5.37 -19.09
N GLU A 59 27.30 -5.39 -19.29
CA GLU A 59 28.19 -6.46 -18.84
C GLU A 59 27.41 -7.41 -17.93
N THR A 60 27.23 -8.65 -18.38
CA THR A 60 26.67 -9.73 -17.58
C THR A 60 27.33 -9.67 -16.20
N PRO A 61 26.58 -9.26 -15.15
CA PRO A 61 27.16 -9.21 -13.84
C PRO A 61 27.57 -10.63 -13.48
N ARG A 62 28.82 -10.80 -13.05
CA ARG A 62 29.26 -12.03 -12.34
C ARG A 62 28.12 -12.49 -11.42
N PRO A 63 27.72 -13.78 -11.42
CA PRO A 63 26.56 -14.25 -10.68
C PRO A 63 26.85 -14.32 -9.17
N LEU A 64 27.05 -13.17 -8.52
CA LEU A 64 27.15 -12.98 -7.08
C LEU A 64 26.63 -11.58 -6.68
N PRO A 65 25.35 -11.27 -7.00
CA PRO A 65 24.48 -10.51 -6.08
C PRO A 65 22.99 -10.92 -6.15
N GLU A 66 22.63 -12.01 -6.83
CA GLU A 66 21.23 -12.40 -7.03
C GLU A 66 20.52 -12.72 -5.71
N LEU A 67 21.18 -13.48 -4.84
CA LEU A 67 20.64 -13.84 -3.52
C LEU A 67 20.35 -12.58 -2.70
N SER A 68 21.29 -11.61 -2.67
CA SER A 68 21.09 -10.34 -1.96
C SER A 68 19.96 -9.50 -2.56
N ARG A 69 19.79 -9.50 -3.88
CA ARG A 69 18.67 -8.79 -4.54
C ARG A 69 17.33 -9.46 -4.25
N GLU A 70 17.29 -10.78 -4.25
CA GLU A 70 16.09 -11.53 -3.88
C GLU A 70 15.71 -11.27 -2.43
N MET A 71 16.67 -11.30 -1.50
CA MET A 71 16.46 -10.95 -0.08
C MET A 71 15.90 -9.55 0.08
N ILE A 72 16.50 -8.54 -0.57
CA ILE A 72 16.02 -7.14 -0.52
C ILE A 72 14.57 -7.06 -1.05
N GLY A 73 14.28 -7.74 -2.17
CA GLY A 73 12.93 -7.77 -2.74
C GLY A 73 11.91 -8.46 -1.84
N LEU A 74 12.30 -9.54 -1.15
CA LEU A 74 11.45 -10.24 -0.19
C LEU A 74 11.17 -9.39 1.05
N VAL A 75 12.17 -8.68 1.59
CA VAL A 75 11.97 -7.75 2.71
C VAL A 75 11.01 -6.62 2.33
N GLN A 76 11.12 -6.05 1.12
CA GLN A 76 10.18 -5.04 0.65
C GLN A 76 8.74 -5.58 0.54
N LYS A 77 8.58 -6.80 0.00
CA LYS A 77 7.27 -7.47 -0.06
C LYS A 77 6.72 -7.79 1.33
N LEU A 78 7.58 -8.20 2.26
CA LEU A 78 7.22 -8.47 3.65
C LEU A 78 6.72 -7.21 4.34
N ASN A 79 7.41 -6.08 4.16
CA ASN A 79 7.01 -4.80 4.73
C ASN A 79 5.72 -4.26 4.10
N ALA A 80 5.50 -4.49 2.80
CA ALA A 80 4.22 -4.21 2.16
C ALA A 80 3.09 -5.09 2.73
N ALA A 81 3.35 -6.39 2.97
CA ALA A 81 2.39 -7.27 3.61
C ALA A 81 2.10 -6.88 5.07
N ALA A 82 3.08 -6.33 5.80
CA ALA A 82 2.86 -5.75 7.13
C ALA A 82 1.92 -4.54 7.08
N ARG A 83 2.11 -3.64 6.10
CA ARG A 83 1.20 -2.52 5.84
C ARG A 83 -0.22 -3.01 5.55
N ASP A 84 -0.35 -4.01 4.68
CA ASP A 84 -1.62 -4.60 4.31
C ASP A 84 -2.36 -5.24 5.49
N LEU A 85 -1.63 -5.82 6.46
CA LEU A 85 -2.20 -6.35 7.70
C LEU A 85 -2.80 -5.23 8.55
N VAL A 86 -2.08 -4.12 8.70
CA VAL A 86 -2.56 -2.95 9.44
C VAL A 86 -3.81 -2.38 8.77
N GLU A 87 -3.81 -2.26 7.44
CA GLU A 87 -4.96 -1.78 6.67
C GLU A 87 -6.17 -2.71 6.79
N ALA A 88 -5.97 -4.02 6.72
CA ALA A 88 -7.04 -5.01 6.86
C ALA A 88 -7.75 -4.91 8.22
N VAL A 89 -6.99 -4.57 9.27
CA VAL A 89 -7.47 -4.51 10.65
C VAL A 89 -8.11 -3.16 10.95
N ASP A 90 -7.39 -2.06 10.72
CA ASP A 90 -7.83 -0.71 11.08
C ASP A 90 -8.72 -0.06 10.00
N GLY A 91 -8.76 -0.63 8.79
CA GLY A 91 -9.55 -0.12 7.66
C GLY A 91 -9.04 1.21 7.09
N ASN A 92 -8.00 1.78 7.68
CA ASN A 92 -7.32 2.98 7.19
C ASN A 92 -5.82 2.91 7.52
N LEU A 93 -5.05 3.68 6.76
CA LEU A 93 -3.64 3.90 7.03
C LEU A 93 -3.44 5.38 7.43
N PRO A 94 -2.88 5.65 8.62
CA PRO A 94 -2.57 7.01 9.02
C PRO A 94 -1.60 7.67 8.04
N ARG A 95 -1.95 8.86 7.54
CA ARG A 95 -1.12 9.62 6.58
C ARG A 95 0.31 9.84 7.04
N ASP A 96 0.53 9.99 8.35
CA ASP A 96 1.88 10.11 8.92
C ASP A 96 2.72 8.85 8.73
N LEU A 97 2.14 7.67 8.92
CA LEU A 97 2.83 6.39 8.71
C LEU A 97 3.07 6.17 7.22
N GLU A 98 2.10 6.49 6.36
CA GLU A 98 2.26 6.42 4.91
C GLU A 98 3.38 7.32 4.38
N ARG A 99 3.49 8.54 4.91
CA ARG A 99 4.57 9.46 4.57
C ARG A 99 5.94 8.90 4.94
N ARG A 100 6.09 8.37 6.16
CA ARG A 100 7.36 7.77 6.62
C ARG A 100 7.74 6.52 5.84
N TYR A 101 6.76 5.66 5.58
CA TYR A 101 6.94 4.47 4.74
C TYR A 101 7.41 4.84 3.34
N SER A 102 6.79 5.86 2.72
CA SER A 102 7.20 6.39 1.42
C SER A 102 8.56 7.08 1.44
N ALA A 103 8.98 7.61 2.61
CA ALA A 103 10.29 8.22 2.81
C ALA A 103 11.42 7.20 3.03
N GLY A 104 11.11 5.89 3.06
CA GLY A 104 12.08 4.80 3.21
C GLY A 104 12.11 4.15 4.59
N GLU A 105 11.27 4.61 5.54
CA GLU A 105 11.13 3.96 6.84
C GLU A 105 10.18 2.76 6.72
N HIS A 106 10.67 1.65 6.14
CA HIS A 106 9.84 0.48 5.84
C HIS A 106 9.37 -0.29 7.09
N ASP A 107 10.06 -0.11 8.22
CA ASP A 107 9.77 -0.78 9.49
C ASP A 107 8.68 -0.07 10.32
N VAL A 108 8.14 1.05 9.82
CA VAL A 108 7.14 1.85 10.56
C VAL A 108 5.87 1.05 10.83
N TYR A 109 5.46 0.19 9.90
CA TYR A 109 4.27 -0.64 10.08
C TYR A 109 4.52 -1.84 10.98
N THR A 110 5.69 -2.48 10.87
CA THR A 110 6.03 -3.63 11.71
C THR A 110 6.17 -3.21 13.18
N ARG A 111 6.82 -2.06 13.41
CA ARG A 111 6.92 -1.43 14.73
C ARG A 111 5.57 -0.99 15.30
N ARG A 112 4.69 -0.42 14.47
CA ARG A 112 3.35 0.03 14.87
C ARG A 112 2.47 -1.10 15.42
N VAL A 113 2.64 -2.33 14.94
CA VAL A 113 1.91 -3.51 15.43
C VAL A 113 2.22 -3.80 16.91
N PHE A 114 3.35 -3.33 17.44
CA PHE A 114 3.72 -3.52 18.85
C PHE A 114 3.72 -2.24 19.69
N GLU A 115 3.78 -1.05 19.06
CA GLU A 115 3.78 0.22 19.77
C GLU A 115 2.38 0.73 20.11
N GLY A 116 2.12 1.05 21.38
CA GLY A 116 1.04 1.89 21.91
C GLY A 116 -0.41 1.49 21.56
N ARG A 117 -0.75 1.51 20.28
CA ARG A 117 -1.99 0.93 19.70
C ARG A 117 -1.82 -0.51 19.22
N GLY A 118 -0.60 -1.04 19.25
CA GLY A 118 -0.26 -2.38 18.77
C GLY A 118 -1.11 -3.51 19.36
N GLN A 119 -1.37 -3.47 20.68
CA GLN A 119 -2.21 -4.45 21.36
C GLN A 119 -3.64 -4.56 20.78
N ARG A 120 -4.19 -3.46 20.25
CA ARG A 120 -5.49 -3.48 19.58
C ARG A 120 -5.41 -4.19 18.25
N ILE A 121 -4.36 -3.93 17.47
CA ILE A 121 -4.14 -4.57 16.17
C ILE A 121 -3.94 -6.08 16.37
N GLU A 122 -3.07 -6.47 17.29
CA GLU A 122 -2.84 -7.88 17.65
C GLU A 122 -4.14 -8.58 18.08
N ARG A 123 -4.90 -7.98 18.99
CA ARG A 123 -6.19 -8.55 19.43
C ARG A 123 -7.17 -8.66 18.28
N SER A 124 -7.26 -7.64 17.43
CA SER A 124 -8.18 -7.63 16.29
C SER A 124 -7.76 -8.64 15.21
N LEU A 125 -6.45 -8.88 15.03
CA LEU A 125 -5.95 -9.97 14.20
C LEU A 125 -6.40 -11.31 14.77
N ALA A 126 -6.25 -11.53 16.08
CA ALA A 126 -6.65 -12.77 16.74
C ALA A 126 -8.16 -13.04 16.66
N GLU A 127 -8.98 -12.02 16.90
CA GLU A 127 -10.45 -12.11 16.87
C GLU A 127 -10.98 -12.29 15.44
N ARG A 128 -10.41 -11.59 14.45
CA ARG A 128 -10.92 -11.63 13.07
C ARG A 128 -10.33 -12.76 12.21
N TYR A 129 -9.20 -13.35 12.56
CA TYR A 129 -8.59 -14.44 11.78
C TYR A 129 -9.53 -15.64 11.47
N PRO A 130 -10.34 -16.15 12.42
CA PRO A 130 -11.25 -17.29 12.15
C PRO A 130 -12.48 -16.92 11.30
N ASP A 131 -12.92 -15.65 11.32
CA ASP A 131 -14.18 -15.24 10.70
C ASP A 131 -13.97 -14.43 9.41
N ASP A 132 -12.83 -13.73 9.28
CA ASP A 132 -12.55 -12.79 8.21
C ASP A 132 -11.53 -13.37 7.20
N ARG A 133 -12.02 -13.64 5.99
CA ARG A 133 -11.21 -14.16 4.88
C ARG A 133 -10.14 -13.19 4.41
N LEU A 134 -10.39 -11.88 4.47
CA LEU A 134 -9.43 -10.86 4.06
C LEU A 134 -8.25 -10.86 5.03
N VAL A 135 -8.53 -10.82 6.33
CA VAL A 135 -7.49 -10.89 7.38
C VAL A 135 -6.69 -12.17 7.25
N ARG A 136 -7.36 -13.32 7.11
CA ARG A 136 -6.68 -14.61 6.91
C ARG A 136 -5.76 -14.60 5.70
N GLY A 137 -6.22 -14.07 4.57
CA GLY A 137 -5.42 -13.97 3.35
C GLY A 137 -4.17 -13.11 3.52
N ARG A 138 -4.27 -11.98 4.24
CA ARG A 138 -3.10 -11.12 4.54
C ARG A 138 -2.12 -11.80 5.50
N VAL A 139 -2.63 -12.46 6.54
CA VAL A 139 -1.82 -13.22 7.51
C VAL A 139 -1.07 -14.35 6.81
N ASP A 140 -1.75 -15.17 6.02
CA ASP A 140 -1.15 -16.28 5.29
C ASP A 140 -0.13 -15.80 4.26
N SER A 141 -0.35 -14.62 3.66
CA SER A 141 0.62 -14.02 2.73
C SER A 141 1.87 -13.53 3.46
N TYR A 142 1.71 -12.90 4.63
CA TYR A 142 2.84 -12.47 5.45
C TYR A 142 3.68 -13.66 5.91
N VAL A 143 3.05 -14.70 6.46
CA VAL A 143 3.71 -15.94 6.91
C VAL A 143 4.51 -16.57 5.77
N ARG A 144 3.91 -16.73 4.59
CA ARG A 144 4.59 -17.31 3.41
C ARG A 144 5.78 -16.48 2.92
N LEU A 145 5.65 -15.15 2.93
CA LEU A 145 6.75 -14.25 2.54
C LEU A 145 7.91 -14.33 3.53
N PHE A 146 7.60 -14.41 4.82
CA PHE A 146 8.60 -14.55 5.87
C PHE A 146 9.34 -15.88 5.78
N GLU A 147 8.61 -17.00 5.61
CA GLU A 147 9.21 -18.32 5.44
C GLU A 147 10.13 -18.38 4.21
N ARG A 148 9.71 -17.76 3.09
CA ARG A 148 10.57 -17.65 1.90
C ARG A 148 11.81 -16.81 2.15
N LEU A 149 11.71 -15.74 2.96
CA LEU A 149 12.86 -14.94 3.34
C LEU A 149 13.85 -15.76 4.17
N LEU A 150 13.36 -16.55 5.12
CA LEU A 150 14.18 -17.44 5.93
C LEU A 150 14.89 -18.49 5.07
N ASP A 151 14.17 -19.14 4.15
CA ASP A 151 14.72 -20.14 3.22
C ASP A 151 15.83 -19.54 2.32
N THR A 152 15.60 -18.32 1.84
CA THR A 152 16.58 -17.58 1.05
C THR A 152 17.83 -17.26 1.88
N MET A 153 17.66 -16.87 3.15
CA MET A 153 18.77 -16.57 4.06
C MET A 153 19.54 -17.84 4.46
N SER A 154 18.86 -18.95 4.75
CA SER A 154 19.49 -20.21 5.16
C SER A 154 20.35 -20.83 4.06
N THR A 155 20.05 -20.52 2.80
CA THR A 155 20.83 -20.97 1.64
C THR A 155 22.16 -20.20 1.50
N SER A 156 22.34 -19.09 2.23
CA SER A 156 23.57 -18.29 2.23
C SER A 156 24.64 -18.88 3.16
N PRO A 157 25.94 -18.82 2.82
CA PRO A 157 27.03 -19.32 3.67
C PRO A 157 27.19 -18.56 5.02
N LYS A 158 26.55 -17.39 5.19
CA LYS A 158 26.42 -16.68 6.47
C LYS A 158 24.97 -16.68 6.99
N GLY A 159 24.18 -17.65 6.56
CA GLY A 159 22.72 -17.68 6.70
C GLY A 159 22.24 -17.72 8.13
N GLU A 160 22.89 -18.50 9.01
CA GLU A 160 22.45 -18.65 10.42
C GLU A 160 22.37 -17.31 11.16
N ASN A 161 23.42 -16.49 11.10
CA ASN A 161 23.42 -15.17 11.75
C ASN A 161 22.36 -14.22 11.17
N LEU A 162 22.08 -14.33 9.87
CA LEU A 162 21.07 -13.50 9.20
C LEU A 162 19.65 -13.93 9.57
N VAL A 163 19.41 -15.23 9.63
CA VAL A 163 18.15 -15.82 10.10
C VAL A 163 17.90 -15.45 11.56
N GLU A 164 18.90 -15.58 12.43
CA GLU A 164 18.79 -15.21 13.85
C GLU A 164 18.46 -13.72 14.02
N SER A 165 19.18 -12.85 13.29
CA SER A 165 18.90 -11.40 13.30
C SER A 165 17.49 -11.09 12.77
N CYS A 166 17.02 -11.82 11.75
CA CYS A 166 15.69 -11.64 11.18
C CYS A 166 14.60 -12.11 12.16
N LEU A 167 14.79 -13.22 12.85
CA LEU A 167 13.87 -13.73 13.87
C LEU A 167 13.83 -12.81 15.10
N ALA A 168 14.96 -12.21 15.49
CA ALA A 168 15.04 -11.24 16.59
C ALA A 168 14.43 -9.86 16.25
N SER A 169 14.21 -9.57 14.97
CA SER A 169 13.62 -8.32 14.49
C SER A 169 12.12 -8.20 14.82
N GLU A 170 11.57 -6.98 14.67
CA GLU A 170 10.13 -6.75 14.84
C GLU A 170 9.29 -7.58 13.86
N SER A 171 9.78 -7.77 12.64
CA SER A 171 9.15 -8.63 11.64
C SER A 171 9.07 -10.10 12.09
N GLY A 172 10.12 -10.59 12.76
CA GLY A 172 10.14 -11.93 13.35
C GLY A 172 9.11 -12.09 14.48
N ARG A 173 8.90 -11.05 15.30
CA ARG A 173 7.83 -11.06 16.32
C ARG A 173 6.44 -11.13 15.71
N ILE A 174 6.18 -10.39 14.62
CA ILE A 174 4.91 -10.48 13.89
C ILE A 174 4.71 -11.89 13.36
N TYR A 175 5.76 -12.48 12.77
CA TYR A 175 5.69 -13.86 12.27
C TYR A 175 5.29 -14.83 13.38
N VAL A 176 5.94 -14.80 14.54
CA VAL A 176 5.61 -15.69 15.67
C VAL A 176 4.18 -15.47 16.17
N MET A 177 3.77 -14.20 16.35
CA MET A 177 2.42 -13.83 16.74
C MET A 177 1.38 -14.39 15.76
N LEU A 178 1.56 -14.15 14.46
CA LEU A 178 0.65 -14.61 13.42
C LEU A 178 0.61 -16.13 13.26
N ALA A 179 1.75 -16.79 13.39
CA ALA A 179 1.83 -18.24 13.29
C ALA A 179 1.16 -18.92 14.50
N ALA A 180 1.17 -18.28 15.68
CA ALA A 180 0.36 -18.70 16.83
C ALA A 180 -1.15 -18.55 16.55
N LEU A 181 -1.57 -17.44 15.93
CA LEU A 181 -2.99 -17.26 15.52
C LEU A 181 -3.44 -18.29 14.48
N ALA A 182 -2.55 -18.68 13.57
CA ALA A 182 -2.81 -19.72 12.58
C ALA A 182 -2.84 -21.14 13.17
N GLY A 183 -2.57 -21.31 14.48
CA GLY A 183 -2.50 -22.62 15.13
C GLY A 183 -1.30 -23.45 14.69
N ARG A 184 -0.28 -22.84 14.05
CA ARG A 184 0.93 -23.52 13.57
C ARG A 184 1.99 -23.67 14.66
N ILE A 185 2.01 -22.78 15.65
CA ILE A 185 2.98 -22.78 16.75
C ILE A 185 2.19 -22.69 18.06
N PRO A 186 2.52 -23.48 19.10
CA PRO A 186 1.92 -23.26 20.41
C PRO A 186 2.24 -21.84 20.87
N ALA A 187 1.20 -21.07 21.23
CA ALA A 187 1.38 -19.78 21.86
C ALA A 187 2.23 -19.99 23.12
N GLN A 188 3.46 -19.48 23.13
CA GLN A 188 4.30 -19.47 24.34
C GLN A 188 3.59 -18.58 25.35
N ARG A 189 2.91 -19.22 26.31
CA ARG A 189 2.09 -18.60 27.34
C ARG A 189 2.84 -18.59 28.66
#